data_AF-A0A2Z6EVJ6-F1
#
_entry.id   AF-A0A2Z6EVJ6-F1
#
_cell.length_a   1.000
_cell.length_b   1.000
_cell.length_c   1.000
_cell.angle_alpha   90.00
_cell.angle_beta   90.00
_cell.angle_gamma   90.00
#
_symmetry.space_group_name_H-M   'P 1'
#
loop_
_entity.id
_entity.type
_entity.pdbx_description
1 polymer ?
#
loop_
_entity_poly.entity_id
_entity_poly.type
_entity_poly.pdbx_seq_one_letter_code
_entity_poly.pdbx_strand_id
1 'polypeptide(L)'
;MSVQALKTAVAQGNSVVPNVGGNFNSEAWHAMQARDDQLIRDSVLHGHTGNEYVYSFDIGGNKVSGISVVGARELASHYGGIKSRIVASVDKTGSLFVFKSFEPLAIQAQIIPQLADEDDFYEVVMEITDLKTGNSNQVRKKETKQEKRRNGTKYDRQHYDVIAESKAFRNGVLSIIPQNVISAFEKRALENGHHSKEKTLDELRQNIVAYATKIGIGIDRSVVNSLTYAEISGLGSANKESVDAFKAAAQALGVLRAEAELKPLTTDMDRETGEILGAKPAAHALAQQAEAKVITQPRGTGRNPCARDGGSV
;
A
#
# COMPACT_ATOMS: atom_id res chain seq x y z
N MET A 1 -4.39 -39.22 49.22
CA MET A 1 -4.93 -38.97 47.86
C MET A 1 -3.87 -39.35 46.86
N SER A 2 -4.17 -40.27 45.95
CA SER A 2 -3.19 -40.99 45.12
C SER A 2 -2.68 -40.15 43.94
N VAL A 3 -1.46 -40.47 43.51
CA VAL A 3 -0.67 -39.86 42.42
C VAL A 3 -1.40 -39.92 41.04
N GLN A 4 -2.57 -40.55 40.95
CA GLN A 4 -3.41 -40.61 39.76
C GLN A 4 -4.30 -39.36 39.56
N ALA A 5 -4.51 -38.51 40.57
CA ALA A 5 -5.30 -37.28 40.41
C ALA A 5 -4.52 -36.12 39.76
N LEU A 6 -3.18 -36.21 39.69
CA LEU A 6 -2.32 -35.19 39.05
C LEU A 6 -2.04 -35.45 37.57
N LYS A 7 -2.45 -36.61 37.02
CA LYS A 7 -2.27 -36.95 35.60
C LYS A 7 -3.44 -36.55 34.69
N THR A 8 -4.54 -36.09 35.25
CA THR A 8 -5.76 -35.76 34.47
C THR A 8 -5.90 -34.27 34.13
N ALA A 9 -5.00 -33.41 34.61
CA ALA A 9 -5.02 -31.96 34.33
C ALA A 9 -4.00 -31.49 33.27
N VAL A 10 -3.30 -32.42 32.59
CA VAL A 10 -2.28 -32.11 31.56
C VAL A 10 -2.76 -32.50 30.15
N ALA A 11 -4.03 -32.88 29.98
CA ALA A 11 -4.59 -33.38 28.72
C ALA A 11 -5.45 -32.35 27.95
N GLN A 12 -5.50 -31.08 28.36
CA GLN A 12 -6.26 -30.03 27.67
C GLN A 12 -5.45 -28.73 27.68
N GLY A 13 -4.68 -28.49 26.62
CA GLY A 13 -3.83 -27.30 26.52
C GLY A 13 -2.75 -27.31 25.45
N ASN A 14 -2.53 -28.42 24.76
CA ASN A 14 -1.76 -28.41 23.52
C ASN A 14 -2.73 -28.18 22.35
N SER A 15 -2.86 -26.92 21.90
CA SER A 15 -3.06 -26.67 20.48
C SER A 15 -1.78 -27.15 19.79
N VAL A 16 -1.76 -28.45 19.48
CA VAL A 16 -0.79 -29.05 18.58
C VAL A 16 -0.97 -28.31 17.26
N VAL A 17 -0.12 -27.32 17.00
CA VAL A 17 0.23 -27.01 15.62
C VAL A 17 0.92 -28.30 15.16
N PRO A 18 0.35 -29.07 14.23
CA PRO A 18 1.10 -30.19 13.69
C PRO A 18 2.34 -29.58 13.07
N ASN A 19 3.48 -30.03 13.60
CA ASN A 19 4.80 -29.86 13.03
C ASN A 19 4.68 -29.92 11.50
N VAL A 20 5.21 -28.90 10.82
CA VAL A 20 5.22 -28.76 9.37
C VAL A 20 6.04 -29.91 8.78
N GLY A 21 5.36 -31.04 8.62
CA GLY A 21 5.78 -32.26 7.95
C GLY A 21 4.60 -32.96 7.28
N GLY A 22 3.47 -32.24 7.12
CA GLY A 22 2.28 -32.71 6.42
C GLY A 22 2.23 -32.12 5.01
N ASN A 23 2.02 -32.98 4.03
CA ASN A 23 1.92 -32.69 2.60
C ASN A 23 1.31 -31.32 2.29
N PHE A 24 1.95 -30.58 1.37
CA PHE A 24 1.41 -29.36 0.77
C PHE A 24 -0.06 -29.55 0.39
N ASN A 25 -0.97 -28.86 1.07
CA ASN A 25 -2.39 -28.89 0.76
C ASN A 25 -2.67 -27.78 -0.26
N SER A 26 -2.74 -28.17 -1.54
CA SER A 26 -3.00 -27.27 -2.67
C SER A 26 -4.31 -26.51 -2.52
N GLU A 27 -5.37 -27.17 -2.04
CA GLU A 27 -6.68 -26.55 -1.85
C GLU A 27 -6.63 -25.44 -0.79
N ALA A 28 -5.96 -25.70 0.34
CA ALA A 28 -5.74 -24.70 1.37
C ALA A 28 -4.94 -23.52 0.85
N TRP A 29 -3.89 -23.78 0.06
CA TRP A 29 -3.07 -22.74 -0.54
C TRP A 29 -3.87 -21.84 -1.48
N HIS A 30 -4.69 -22.44 -2.36
CA HIS A 30 -5.55 -21.70 -3.27
C HIS A 30 -6.64 -20.91 -2.54
N ALA A 31 -7.26 -21.49 -1.50
CA ALA A 31 -8.25 -20.79 -0.69
C ALA A 31 -7.67 -19.57 0.03
N MET A 32 -6.47 -19.71 0.62
CA MET A 32 -5.74 -18.60 1.25
C MET A 32 -5.42 -17.50 0.23
N GLN A 33 -4.90 -17.89 -0.94
CA GLN A 33 -4.52 -16.95 -2.00
C GLN A 33 -5.73 -16.15 -2.50
N ALA A 34 -6.88 -16.81 -2.69
CA ALA A 34 -8.12 -16.17 -3.12
C ALA A 34 -8.71 -15.23 -2.06
N ARG A 35 -8.58 -15.56 -0.77
CA ARG A 35 -9.02 -14.68 0.32
C ARG A 35 -8.16 -13.43 0.45
N ASP A 36 -6.85 -13.56 0.34
CA ASP A 36 -5.97 -12.39 0.32
C ASP A 36 -6.29 -11.47 -0.87
N ASP A 37 -6.57 -12.05 -2.05
CA ASP A 37 -6.99 -11.28 -3.21
C ASP A 37 -8.28 -10.52 -2.98
N GLN A 38 -9.23 -11.14 -2.29
CA GLN A 38 -10.46 -10.47 -1.90
C GLN A 38 -10.18 -9.32 -0.92
N LEU A 39 -9.43 -9.54 0.16
CA LEU A 39 -9.15 -8.48 1.12
C LEU A 39 -8.36 -7.32 0.52
N ILE A 40 -7.40 -7.60 -0.37
CA ILE A 40 -6.62 -6.56 -1.03
C ILE A 40 -7.54 -5.76 -1.97
N ARG A 41 -8.38 -6.42 -2.78
CA ARG A 41 -9.35 -5.73 -3.63
C ARG A 41 -10.32 -4.89 -2.81
N ASP A 42 -10.85 -5.43 -1.71
CA ASP A 42 -11.76 -4.71 -0.83
C ASP A 42 -11.08 -3.50 -0.20
N SER A 43 -9.81 -3.64 0.23
CA SER A 43 -8.99 -2.55 0.76
C SER A 43 -8.71 -1.45 -0.27
N VAL A 44 -8.39 -1.83 -1.51
CA VAL A 44 -8.11 -0.87 -2.59
C VAL A 44 -9.38 -0.15 -3.06
N LEU A 45 -10.49 -0.87 -3.20
CA LEU A 45 -11.75 -0.32 -3.72
C LEU A 45 -12.54 0.49 -2.68
N HIS A 46 -12.56 0.05 -1.42
CA HIS A 46 -13.39 0.65 -0.37
C HIS A 46 -12.59 1.49 0.63
N GLY A 47 -11.26 1.52 0.52
CA GLY A 47 -10.37 2.24 1.44
C GLY A 47 -10.40 1.73 2.89
N HIS A 48 -11.11 0.62 3.14
CA HIS A 48 -11.24 -0.01 4.44
C HIS A 48 -10.52 -1.36 4.39
N THR A 49 -9.51 -1.51 5.22
CA THR A 49 -8.82 -2.77 5.42
C THR A 49 -9.73 -3.68 6.23
N GLY A 50 -10.25 -4.77 5.67
CA GLY A 50 -11.11 -5.68 6.41
C GLY A 50 -10.40 -6.20 7.67
N ASN A 51 -11.10 -6.28 8.81
CA ASN A 51 -10.53 -6.67 10.10
C ASN A 51 -10.18 -8.15 10.22
N GLU A 52 -10.12 -8.90 9.12
CA GLU A 52 -9.86 -10.34 9.14
C GLU A 52 -8.35 -10.59 9.17
N TYR A 53 -7.81 -10.78 10.38
CA TYR A 53 -6.37 -10.93 10.61
C TYR A 53 -5.88 -12.36 10.40
N VAL A 54 -6.74 -13.34 10.69
CA VAL A 54 -6.44 -14.77 10.54
C VAL A 54 -7.64 -15.45 9.92
N TYR A 55 -7.45 -16.04 8.75
CA TYR A 55 -8.45 -16.91 8.15
C TYR A 55 -8.40 -18.28 8.81
N SER A 56 -9.54 -18.96 8.87
CA SER A 56 -9.63 -20.38 9.20
C SER A 56 -10.54 -21.05 8.19
N PHE A 57 -10.04 -22.10 7.54
CA PHE A 57 -10.79 -22.94 6.61
C PHE A 57 -10.92 -24.33 7.19
N ASP A 58 -12.08 -24.96 7.02
CA ASP A 58 -12.23 -26.39 7.27
C ASP A 58 -12.02 -27.12 5.94
N ILE A 59 -10.93 -27.88 5.84
CA ILE A 59 -10.59 -28.65 4.63
C ILE A 59 -10.39 -30.08 5.05
N GLY A 60 -11.29 -30.96 4.61
CA GLY A 60 -11.25 -32.38 4.93
C GLY A 60 -11.37 -32.69 6.42
N GLY A 61 -12.08 -31.85 7.20
CA GLY A 61 -12.27 -32.03 8.65
C GLY A 61 -11.13 -31.47 9.50
N ASN A 62 -10.08 -30.91 8.87
CA ASN A 62 -9.00 -30.22 9.56
C ASN A 62 -9.13 -28.71 9.38
N LYS A 63 -9.06 -27.97 10.50
CA LYS A 63 -9.01 -26.52 10.48
C LYS A 63 -7.60 -26.05 10.10
N VAL A 64 -7.48 -25.38 8.96
CA VAL A 64 -6.26 -24.70 8.50
C VAL A 64 -6.41 -23.21 8.74
N SER A 65 -5.53 -22.65 9.57
CA SER A 65 -5.46 -21.21 9.81
C SER A 65 -4.27 -20.56 9.12
N GLY A 66 -4.42 -19.31 8.71
CA GLY A 66 -3.32 -18.52 8.17
C GLY A 66 -3.50 -17.02 8.37
N ILE A 67 -2.39 -16.33 8.60
CA ILE A 67 -2.35 -14.87 8.71
C ILE A 67 -2.63 -14.25 7.35
N SER A 68 -3.59 -13.33 7.31
CA SER A 68 -3.93 -12.57 6.11
C SER A 68 -2.89 -11.50 5.81
N VAL A 69 -2.95 -10.92 4.61
CA VAL A 69 -2.16 -9.73 4.26
C VAL A 69 -2.39 -8.57 5.25
N VAL A 70 -3.61 -8.42 5.76
CA VAL A 70 -3.96 -7.40 6.76
C VAL A 70 -3.37 -7.75 8.11
N GLY A 71 -3.52 -9.01 8.53
CA GLY A 71 -2.95 -9.51 9.77
C GLY A 71 -1.43 -9.41 9.80
N ALA A 72 -0.74 -9.59 8.67
CA ALA A 72 0.71 -9.41 8.60
C ALA A 72 1.15 -7.94 8.77
N ARG A 73 0.35 -6.97 8.31
CA ARG A 73 0.60 -5.54 8.57
C ARG A 73 0.44 -5.22 10.05
N GLU A 74 -0.63 -5.73 10.67
CA GLU A 74 -0.86 -5.53 12.10
C GLU A 74 0.18 -6.26 12.95
N LEU A 75 0.59 -7.47 12.56
CA LEU A 75 1.67 -8.20 13.20
C LEU A 75 2.99 -7.43 13.13
N ALA A 76 3.36 -6.90 11.96
CA ALA A 76 4.57 -6.09 11.80
C ALA A 76 4.51 -4.81 12.65
N SER A 77 3.32 -4.21 12.76
CA SER A 77 3.04 -3.03 13.58
C SER A 77 3.20 -3.32 15.09
N HIS A 78 2.61 -4.41 15.58
CA HIS A 78 2.73 -4.84 16.97
C HIS A 78 4.14 -5.29 17.33
N TYR A 79 4.80 -6.03 16.44
CA TYR A 79 6.18 -6.42 16.64
C TYR A 79 7.06 -5.17 16.71
N GLY A 80 6.87 -4.23 15.78
CA GLY A 80 7.65 -2.99 15.67
C GLY A 80 9.08 -3.24 15.18
N GLY A 81 9.65 -2.26 14.48
CA GLY A 81 11.01 -2.36 13.95
C GLY A 81 11.13 -3.10 12.62
N ILE A 82 10.02 -3.45 11.98
CA ILE A 82 10.03 -4.00 10.62
C ILE A 82 10.05 -2.87 9.60
N LYS A 83 11.06 -2.85 8.73
CA LYS A 83 11.10 -2.01 7.53
C LYS A 83 10.91 -2.86 6.29
N SER A 84 10.16 -2.34 5.33
CA SER A 84 9.99 -2.96 4.02
C SER A 84 10.41 -2.00 2.92
N ARG A 85 10.99 -2.55 1.84
CA ARG A 85 11.30 -1.79 0.63
C ARG A 85 11.21 -2.68 -0.60
N ILE A 86 10.86 -2.11 -1.74
CA ILE A 86 10.90 -2.80 -3.03
C ILE A 86 12.33 -2.67 -3.58
N VAL A 87 12.97 -3.80 -3.86
CA VAL A 87 14.34 -3.85 -4.43
C VAL A 87 14.26 -3.80 -5.94
N ALA A 88 13.36 -4.58 -6.52
CA ALA A 88 13.14 -4.63 -7.96
C ALA A 88 11.70 -5.03 -8.31
N SER A 89 11.25 -4.66 -9.50
CA SER A 89 10.04 -5.19 -10.11
C SER A 89 10.27 -5.55 -11.59
N VAL A 90 9.52 -6.53 -12.05
CA VAL A 90 9.51 -7.00 -13.44
C VAL A 90 8.08 -6.93 -13.93
N ASP A 91 7.87 -6.19 -15.00
CA ASP A 91 6.60 -6.13 -15.70
C ASP A 91 6.76 -6.75 -17.09
N LYS A 92 6.01 -7.82 -17.35
CA LYS A 92 5.88 -8.43 -18.67
C LYS A 92 4.52 -8.08 -19.27
N THR A 93 4.54 -7.54 -20.49
CA THR A 93 3.35 -7.31 -21.33
C THR A 93 3.62 -7.73 -22.78
N GLY A 94 3.03 -8.83 -23.23
CA GLY A 94 3.34 -9.48 -24.50
C GLY A 94 4.83 -9.83 -24.59
N SER A 95 5.50 -9.28 -25.59
CA SER A 95 6.95 -9.41 -25.78
C SER A 95 7.77 -8.37 -25.01
N LEU A 96 7.14 -7.36 -24.41
CA LEU A 96 7.82 -6.31 -23.67
C LEU A 96 8.13 -6.76 -22.23
N PHE A 97 9.39 -6.68 -21.84
CA PHE A 97 9.88 -6.83 -20.48
C PHE A 97 10.42 -5.52 -19.97
N VAL A 98 9.90 -5.05 -18.84
CA VAL A 98 10.39 -3.88 -18.13
C VAL A 98 10.91 -4.31 -16.77
N PHE A 99 12.22 -4.27 -16.60
CA PHE A 99 12.89 -4.46 -15.33
C PHE A 99 13.14 -3.09 -14.67
N LYS A 100 12.68 -2.93 -13.43
CA LYS A 100 12.91 -1.76 -12.60
C LYS A 100 13.69 -2.19 -11.37
N SER A 101 14.90 -1.67 -11.19
CA SER A 101 15.69 -1.73 -9.97
C SER A 101 15.54 -0.41 -9.24
N PHE A 102 15.49 -0.45 -7.90
CA PHE A 102 15.39 0.76 -7.08
C PHE A 102 16.70 1.12 -6.36
N GLU A 103 17.68 0.21 -6.30
CA GLU A 103 19.00 0.44 -5.69
C GLU A 103 20.15 -0.22 -6.49
N PRO A 104 20.84 0.55 -7.36
CA PRO A 104 20.50 1.90 -7.79
C PRO A 104 19.21 1.93 -8.64
N LEU A 105 18.56 3.09 -8.71
CA LEU A 105 17.40 3.26 -9.58
C LEU A 105 17.83 3.06 -11.04
N ALA A 106 17.35 1.99 -11.65
CA ALA A 106 17.65 1.65 -13.04
C ALA A 106 16.43 1.02 -13.70
N ILE A 107 16.10 1.48 -14.90
CA ILE A 107 14.98 0.95 -15.69
C ILE A 107 15.56 0.39 -16.98
N GLN A 108 15.28 -0.87 -17.24
CA GLN A 108 15.68 -1.56 -18.47
C GLN A 108 14.42 -2.10 -19.13
N ALA A 109 14.21 -1.73 -20.40
CA ALA A 109 13.13 -2.27 -21.20
C ALA A 109 13.73 -3.08 -22.36
N GLN A 110 13.27 -4.31 -22.53
CA GLN A 110 13.72 -5.22 -23.58
C GLN A 110 12.52 -5.85 -24.26
N ILE A 111 12.60 -6.03 -25.57
CA ILE A 111 11.62 -6.79 -26.32
C ILE A 111 12.18 -8.20 -26.49
N ILE A 112 11.49 -9.19 -25.95
CA ILE A 112 11.83 -10.60 -26.03
C ILE A 112 10.71 -11.31 -26.80
N PRO A 113 10.84 -11.46 -28.13
CA PRO A 113 9.80 -12.04 -28.97
C PRO A 113 9.41 -13.47 -28.59
N GLN A 114 10.35 -14.24 -28.03
CA GLN A 114 10.14 -15.63 -27.62
C GLN A 114 9.14 -15.77 -26.46
N LEU A 115 8.90 -14.70 -25.71
CA LEU A 115 8.01 -14.69 -24.56
C LEU A 115 6.65 -14.08 -24.89
N ALA A 116 6.39 -13.74 -26.17
CA ALA A 116 5.14 -13.11 -26.59
C ALA A 116 3.89 -13.96 -26.28
N ASP A 117 4.02 -15.29 -26.36
CA ASP A 117 2.91 -16.23 -26.13
C ASP A 117 2.71 -16.61 -24.67
N GLU A 118 3.64 -16.22 -23.79
CA GLU A 118 3.52 -16.48 -22.35
C GLU A 118 2.54 -15.50 -21.68
N ASP A 119 1.91 -15.94 -20.59
CA ASP A 119 1.00 -15.10 -19.83
C ASP A 119 1.72 -13.85 -19.27
N ASP A 120 1.06 -12.70 -19.40
CA ASP A 120 1.54 -11.45 -18.83
C ASP A 120 1.53 -11.49 -17.31
N PHE A 121 2.57 -10.93 -16.71
CA PHE A 121 2.75 -10.96 -15.27
C PHE A 121 3.44 -9.71 -14.74
N TYR A 122 3.25 -9.51 -13.44
CA TYR A 122 4.04 -8.60 -12.64
C TYR A 122 4.72 -9.38 -11.53
N GLU A 123 6.00 -9.11 -11.32
CA GLU A 123 6.81 -9.71 -10.28
C GLU A 123 7.49 -8.62 -9.48
N VAL A 124 7.50 -8.78 -8.17
CA VAL A 124 8.16 -7.84 -7.25
C VAL A 124 9.08 -8.60 -6.32
N VAL A 125 10.26 -8.01 -6.10
CA VAL A 125 11.22 -8.43 -5.09
C VAL A 125 11.17 -7.41 -3.97
N MET A 126 10.70 -7.83 -2.81
CA MET A 126 10.59 -7.01 -1.62
C MET A 126 11.61 -7.46 -0.59
N GLU A 127 12.35 -6.51 -0.04
CA GLU A 127 13.21 -6.73 1.11
C GLU A 127 12.49 -6.30 2.37
N ILE A 128 12.49 -7.20 3.35
CA ILE A 128 12.03 -6.94 4.71
C ILE A 128 13.24 -7.00 5.64
N THR A 129 13.43 -5.94 6.42
CA THR A 129 14.51 -5.80 7.40
C THR A 129 13.91 -5.69 8.80
N ASP A 130 14.40 -6.51 9.72
CA ASP A 130 14.12 -6.35 11.15
C ASP A 130 15.25 -5.55 11.80
N LEU A 131 14.92 -4.33 12.23
CA LEU A 131 15.86 -3.42 12.87
C LEU A 131 16.33 -3.90 14.24
N LYS A 132 15.59 -4.80 14.89
CA LYS A 132 15.96 -5.31 16.22
C LYS A 132 17.06 -6.36 16.13
N THR A 133 16.94 -7.27 15.16
CA THR A 133 17.92 -8.34 14.96
C THR A 133 18.98 -7.99 13.92
N GLY A 134 18.75 -6.99 13.07
CA GLY A 134 19.62 -6.64 11.95
C GLY A 134 19.48 -7.60 10.76
N ASN A 135 18.55 -8.55 10.81
CA ASN A 135 18.33 -9.50 9.72
C ASN A 135 17.57 -8.83 8.57
N SER A 136 17.84 -9.28 7.35
CA SER A 136 17.13 -8.88 6.14
C SER A 136 16.81 -10.09 5.30
N ASN A 137 15.59 -10.15 4.75
CA ASN A 137 15.19 -11.20 3.82
C ASN A 137 14.58 -10.58 2.56
N GLN A 138 14.88 -11.17 1.40
CA GLN A 138 14.30 -10.78 0.12
C GLN A 138 13.31 -11.84 -0.33
N VAL A 139 12.06 -11.40 -0.52
CA VAL A 139 10.97 -12.26 -0.96
C VAL A 139 10.48 -11.80 -2.33
N ARG A 140 10.35 -12.78 -3.21
CA ARG A 140 9.87 -12.60 -4.57
C ARG A 140 8.43 -13.07 -4.67
N LYS A 141 7.58 -12.26 -5.31
CA LYS A 141 6.21 -12.66 -5.62
C LYS A 141 5.85 -12.28 -7.05
N LYS A 142 5.35 -13.27 -7.78
CA LYS A 142 4.82 -13.14 -9.14
C LYS A 142 3.30 -13.29 -9.12
N GLU A 143 2.61 -12.41 -9.81
CA GLU A 143 1.17 -12.46 -10.05
C GLU A 143 0.89 -12.26 -11.55
N THR A 144 -0.04 -13.04 -12.11
CA THR A 144 -0.45 -12.89 -13.51
C THR A 144 -1.38 -11.69 -13.66
N LYS A 145 -1.25 -10.97 -14.78
CA LYS A 145 -2.14 -9.83 -15.12
C LYS A 145 -3.53 -10.29 -15.52
N GLN A 146 -3.67 -11.54 -15.94
CA GLN A 146 -4.93 -12.12 -16.34
C GLN A 146 -5.30 -13.32 -15.46
N GLU A 147 -6.60 -13.45 -15.20
CA GLU A 147 -7.18 -14.62 -14.54
C GLU A 147 -8.09 -15.37 -15.53
N LYS A 148 -8.17 -16.69 -15.37
CA LYS A 148 -9.07 -17.54 -16.16
C LYS A 148 -10.42 -17.63 -15.46
N ARG A 149 -11.50 -17.29 -16.16
CA ARG A 149 -12.86 -17.57 -15.71
C ARG A 149 -13.16 -19.06 -15.81
N ARG A 150 -14.22 -19.50 -15.13
CA ARG A 150 -14.71 -20.89 -15.20
C ARG A 150 -15.10 -21.34 -16.62
N ASN A 151 -15.50 -20.40 -17.49
CA ASN A 151 -15.82 -20.65 -18.90
C ASN A 151 -14.57 -20.69 -19.81
N GLY A 152 -13.36 -20.59 -19.25
CA GLY A 152 -12.10 -20.60 -19.98
C GLY A 152 -11.66 -19.26 -20.56
N THR A 153 -12.50 -18.21 -20.55
CA THR A 153 -12.10 -16.89 -21.04
C THR A 153 -11.19 -16.18 -20.04
N LYS A 154 -10.21 -15.41 -20.52
CA LYS A 154 -9.34 -14.59 -19.66
C LYS A 154 -9.98 -13.23 -19.39
N TYR A 155 -9.71 -12.64 -18.24
CA TYR A 155 -10.03 -11.25 -17.93
C TYR A 155 -8.85 -10.58 -17.24
N ASP A 156 -8.74 -9.28 -17.43
CA ASP A 156 -7.71 -8.49 -16.77
C ASP A 156 -8.00 -8.41 -15.28
N ARG A 157 -7.03 -8.88 -14.51
CA ARG A 157 -7.04 -8.83 -13.07
C ARG A 157 -6.74 -7.41 -12.64
N GLN A 158 -7.65 -6.80 -11.90
CA GLN A 158 -7.39 -5.47 -11.34
C GLN A 158 -6.36 -5.54 -10.22
N HIS A 159 -5.52 -4.52 -10.11
CA HIS A 159 -4.56 -4.32 -9.01
C HIS A 159 -3.56 -5.47 -8.80
N TYR A 160 -3.16 -6.16 -9.88
CA TYR A 160 -2.20 -7.27 -9.82
C TYR A 160 -0.86 -6.87 -9.18
N ASP A 161 -0.47 -5.62 -9.34
CA ASP A 161 0.72 -4.98 -8.80
C ASP A 161 0.64 -4.86 -7.27
N VAL A 162 -0.42 -4.23 -6.78
CA VAL A 162 -0.67 -4.08 -5.33
C VAL A 162 -0.82 -5.43 -4.66
N ILE A 163 -1.41 -6.41 -5.36
CA ILE A 163 -1.54 -7.79 -4.87
C ILE A 163 -0.19 -8.45 -4.71
N ALA A 164 0.67 -8.37 -5.73
CA ALA A 164 2.00 -8.97 -5.68
C ALA A 164 2.82 -8.37 -4.53
N GLU A 165 2.80 -7.04 -4.40
CA GLU A 165 3.50 -6.30 -3.33
C GLU A 165 3.00 -6.68 -1.95
N SER A 166 1.68 -6.74 -1.76
CA SER A 166 1.08 -7.03 -0.47
C SER A 166 1.35 -8.47 -0.03
N LYS A 167 1.37 -9.43 -0.96
CA LYS A 167 1.71 -10.83 -0.67
C LYS A 167 3.21 -11.03 -0.47
N ALA A 168 4.06 -10.32 -1.21
CA ALA A 168 5.50 -10.29 -0.96
C ALA A 168 5.79 -9.77 0.46
N PHE A 169 5.12 -8.68 0.85
CA PHE A 169 5.21 -8.12 2.20
C PHE A 169 4.79 -9.14 3.27
N ARG A 170 3.59 -9.72 3.14
CA ARG A 170 3.10 -10.74 4.08
C ARG A 170 4.09 -11.88 4.26
N ASN A 171 4.58 -12.44 3.15
CA ASN A 171 5.55 -13.53 3.18
C ASN A 171 6.88 -13.14 3.82
N GLY A 172 7.38 -11.94 3.52
CA GLY A 172 8.60 -11.43 4.12
C GLY A 172 8.47 -11.20 5.62
N VAL A 173 7.36 -10.62 6.08
CA VAL A 173 7.05 -10.45 7.52
C VAL A 173 7.01 -11.80 8.23
N LEU A 174 6.28 -12.78 7.68
CA LEU A 174 6.18 -14.11 8.28
C LEU A 174 7.50 -14.88 8.28
N SER A 175 8.42 -14.55 7.37
CA SER A 175 9.74 -15.19 7.30
C SER A 175 10.76 -14.63 8.31
N ILE A 176 10.59 -13.37 8.73
CA ILE A 176 11.56 -12.68 9.57
C ILE A 176 11.13 -12.63 11.04
N ILE A 177 9.81 -12.56 11.30
CA ILE A 177 9.28 -12.50 12.65
C ILE A 177 9.37 -13.91 13.29
N PRO A 178 9.84 -14.03 14.54
CA PRO A 178 9.89 -15.30 15.25
C PRO A 178 8.53 -16.01 15.35
N GLN A 179 8.53 -17.34 15.14
CA GLN A 179 7.31 -18.16 15.11
C GLN A 179 6.49 -18.09 16.41
N ASN A 180 7.12 -17.92 17.57
CA ASN A 180 6.43 -17.77 18.85
C ASN A 180 5.57 -16.50 18.90
N VAL A 181 6.03 -15.40 18.29
CA VAL A 181 5.27 -14.15 18.20
C VAL A 181 4.11 -14.32 17.23
N ILE A 182 4.37 -14.94 16.08
CA ILE A 182 3.35 -15.27 15.07
C ILE A 182 2.23 -16.10 15.70
N SER A 183 2.54 -17.21 16.37
CA SER A 183 1.53 -18.07 16.98
C SER A 183 0.78 -17.41 18.14
N ALA A 184 1.43 -16.53 18.91
CA ALA A 184 0.75 -15.76 19.95
C ALA A 184 -0.25 -14.75 19.35
N PHE A 185 0.12 -14.11 18.23
CA PHE A 185 -0.78 -13.22 17.49
C PHE A 185 -1.95 -13.99 16.88
N GLU A 186 -1.69 -15.14 16.25
CA GLU A 186 -2.74 -16.00 15.69
C GLU A 186 -3.75 -16.42 16.74
N LYS A 187 -3.27 -16.91 17.88
CA LYS A 187 -4.14 -17.33 18.98
C LYS A 187 -5.04 -16.19 19.46
N ARG A 188 -4.48 -14.99 19.65
CA ARG A 188 -5.24 -13.80 20.05
C ARG A 188 -6.30 -13.41 19.01
N ALA A 189 -5.95 -13.44 17.73
CA ALA A 189 -6.89 -13.12 16.65
C ALA A 189 -8.02 -14.15 16.53
N LEU A 190 -7.71 -15.44 16.74
CA LEU A 190 -8.70 -16.51 16.77
C LEU A 190 -9.65 -16.37 17.97
N GLU A 191 -9.12 -16.08 19.16
CA GLU A 191 -9.92 -15.83 20.38
C GLU A 191 -10.89 -14.65 20.22
N ASN A 192 -10.49 -13.63 19.46
CA ASN A 192 -11.32 -12.47 19.16
C ASN A 192 -12.32 -12.71 18.00
N GLY A 193 -12.39 -13.93 17.46
CA GLY A 193 -13.35 -14.32 16.43
C GLY A 193 -12.88 -14.04 15.01
N HIS A 194 -11.60 -14.31 14.69
CA HIS A 194 -10.95 -14.05 13.39
C HIS A 194 -10.78 -12.58 13.03
N HIS A 195 -11.38 -11.71 13.84
CA HIS A 195 -11.31 -10.28 13.75
C HIS A 195 -10.76 -9.70 15.03
N SER A 196 -9.99 -8.61 14.96
CA SER A 196 -9.80 -7.80 16.15
C SER A 196 -10.91 -6.76 16.23
N LYS A 197 -11.42 -6.52 17.45
CA LYS A 197 -12.17 -5.29 17.76
C LYS A 197 -11.22 -4.09 17.87
N GLU A 198 -9.91 -4.34 17.87
CA GLU A 198 -8.89 -3.29 17.84
C GLU A 198 -8.87 -2.69 16.45
N LYS A 199 -9.02 -1.38 16.42
CA LYS A 199 -8.92 -0.58 15.21
C LYS A 199 -7.57 -0.82 14.57
N THR A 200 -7.54 -1.12 13.28
CA THR A 200 -6.29 -1.23 12.51
C THR A 200 -5.48 0.06 12.64
N LEU A 201 -4.16 0.00 12.41
CA LEU A 201 -3.33 1.20 12.41
C LEU A 201 -3.89 2.29 11.48
N ASP A 202 -4.42 1.91 10.31
CA ASP A 202 -5.00 2.85 9.35
C ASP A 202 -6.34 3.43 9.84
N GLU A 203 -7.18 2.63 10.49
CA GLU A 203 -8.38 3.15 11.17
C GLU A 203 -8.00 4.11 12.30
N LEU A 204 -6.96 3.82 13.08
CA LEU A 204 -6.49 4.71 14.13
C LEU A 204 -5.98 6.03 13.54
N ARG A 205 -5.22 5.99 12.43
CA ARG A 205 -4.81 7.20 11.67
C ARG A 205 -6.02 8.01 11.22
N GLN A 206 -6.99 7.37 10.57
CA GLN A 206 -8.22 8.02 10.12
C GLN A 206 -9.00 8.64 11.28
N ASN A 207 -9.08 7.96 12.42
CA ASN A 207 -9.74 8.48 13.61
C ASN A 207 -9.04 9.72 14.18
N ILE A 208 -7.69 9.74 14.20
CA ILE A 208 -6.92 10.92 14.59
C ILE A 208 -7.21 12.08 13.63
N VAL A 209 -7.26 11.82 12.32
CA VAL A 209 -7.57 12.84 11.32
C VAL A 209 -8.97 13.40 11.47
N ALA A 210 -9.96 12.52 11.68
CA ALA A 210 -11.34 12.92 11.90
C ALA A 210 -11.49 13.73 13.20
N TYR A 211 -10.81 13.31 14.27
CA TYR A 211 -10.82 14.03 15.55
C TYR A 211 -10.18 15.42 15.42
N ALA A 212 -8.99 15.53 14.82
CA ALA A 212 -8.31 16.81 14.60
C ALA A 212 -9.17 17.79 13.79
N THR A 213 -9.88 17.29 12.77
CA THR A 213 -10.83 18.07 11.97
C THR A 213 -11.99 18.59 12.84
N LYS A 214 -12.55 17.74 13.71
CA LYS A 214 -13.65 18.10 14.62
C LYS A 214 -13.28 19.23 15.59
N ILE A 215 -12.02 19.25 16.05
CA ILE A 215 -11.53 20.27 17.00
C ILE A 215 -10.83 21.45 16.31
N GLY A 216 -10.86 21.52 14.98
CA GLY A 216 -10.33 22.65 14.21
C GLY A 216 -8.81 22.73 14.13
N ILE A 217 -8.09 21.61 14.26
CA ILE A 217 -6.63 21.57 14.20
C ILE A 217 -6.17 21.06 12.84
N GLY A 218 -5.26 21.81 12.21
CA GLY A 218 -4.55 21.38 11.00
C GLY A 218 -3.47 20.35 11.33
N ILE A 219 -3.57 19.17 10.73
CA ILE A 219 -2.57 18.09 10.89
C ILE A 219 -1.97 17.70 9.54
N ASP A 220 -0.71 17.28 9.56
CA ASP A 220 -0.03 16.75 8.39
C ASP A 220 -0.31 15.24 8.24
N ARG A 221 -1.09 14.88 7.22
CA ARG A 221 -1.43 13.49 6.91
C ARG A 221 -0.21 12.65 6.54
N SER A 222 0.82 13.25 5.95
CA SER A 222 2.04 12.53 5.59
C SER A 222 2.78 12.04 6.83
N VAL A 223 2.87 12.90 7.85
CA VAL A 223 3.48 12.57 9.15
C VAL A 223 2.66 11.53 9.87
N VAL A 224 1.32 11.69 9.93
CA VAL A 224 0.42 10.68 10.56
C VAL A 224 0.58 9.29 9.93
N ASN A 225 0.77 9.22 8.61
CA ASN A 225 0.97 7.96 7.90
C ASN A 225 2.33 7.31 8.21
N SER A 226 3.30 8.08 8.71
CA SER A 226 4.61 7.57 9.12
C SER A 226 4.70 7.15 10.58
N LEU A 227 3.73 7.56 11.41
CA LEU A 227 3.71 7.23 12.83
C LEU A 227 3.52 5.73 13.08
N THR A 228 4.19 5.24 14.11
CA THR A 228 4.09 3.88 14.63
C THR A 228 2.80 3.70 15.46
N TYR A 229 2.44 2.44 15.72
CA TYR A 229 1.28 2.13 16.57
C TYR A 229 1.37 2.73 17.97
N ALA A 230 2.56 2.70 18.58
CA ALA A 230 2.76 3.24 19.92
C ALA A 230 2.50 4.75 19.97
N GLU A 231 2.98 5.48 18.96
CA GLU A 231 2.79 6.94 18.85
C GLU A 231 1.33 7.30 18.59
N ILE A 232 0.67 6.55 17.70
CA ILE A 232 -0.76 6.74 17.39
C ILE A 232 -1.65 6.37 18.59
N SER A 233 -1.34 5.30 19.29
CA SER A 233 -2.04 4.91 20.52
C SER A 233 -1.81 5.93 21.64
N GLY A 234 -0.61 6.51 21.72
CA GLY A 234 -0.28 7.63 22.60
C GLY A 234 -1.16 8.86 22.31
N LEU A 235 -1.30 9.25 21.04
CA LEU A 235 -2.21 10.33 20.62
C LEU A 235 -3.68 10.02 20.95
N GLY A 236 -4.12 8.79 20.72
CA GLY A 236 -5.45 8.33 21.09
C GLY A 236 -5.71 8.36 22.60
N SER A 237 -4.68 8.13 23.41
CA SER A 237 -4.74 8.20 24.87
C SER A 237 -4.76 9.65 25.36
N ALA A 238 -3.92 10.52 24.78
CA ALA A 238 -3.91 11.95 25.08
C ALA A 238 -5.26 12.63 24.76
N ASN A 239 -5.91 12.23 23.66
CA ASN A 239 -7.27 12.67 23.31
C ASN A 239 -8.30 12.36 24.42
N LYS A 240 -8.22 11.17 25.03
CA LYS A 240 -9.14 10.78 26.12
C LYS A 240 -8.95 11.62 27.38
N GLU A 241 -7.75 12.17 27.58
CA GLU A 241 -7.43 13.01 28.73
C GLU A 241 -7.93 14.45 28.52
N SER A 242 -7.51 15.11 27.44
CA SER A 242 -8.01 16.45 27.08
C SER A 242 -7.60 16.86 25.67
N VAL A 243 -8.26 17.91 25.14
CA VAL A 243 -7.88 18.54 23.87
C VAL A 243 -6.47 19.13 23.93
N ASP A 244 -6.06 19.66 25.08
CA ASP A 244 -4.74 20.27 25.26
C ASP A 244 -3.63 19.22 25.37
N ALA A 245 -3.90 18.09 26.03
CA ALA A 245 -2.99 16.94 26.05
C ALA A 245 -2.79 16.39 24.63
N PHE A 246 -3.86 16.30 23.83
CA PHE A 246 -3.76 15.91 22.42
C PHE A 246 -2.91 16.89 21.60
N LYS A 247 -3.11 18.20 21.77
CA LYS A 247 -2.29 19.23 21.10
C LYS A 247 -0.81 19.11 21.45
N ALA A 248 -0.49 18.96 22.73
CA ALA A 248 0.89 18.82 23.20
C ALA A 248 1.56 17.57 22.63
N ALA A 249 0.86 16.42 22.62
CA ALA A 249 1.35 15.18 22.04
C ALA A 249 1.52 15.27 20.51
N ALA A 250 0.57 15.89 19.81
CA ALA A 250 0.65 16.11 18.36
C ALA A 250 1.79 17.06 17.99
N GLN A 251 2.06 18.07 18.81
CA GLN A 251 3.20 18.97 18.64
C GLN A 251 4.54 18.24 18.85
N ALA A 252 4.64 17.41 19.88
CA ALA A 252 5.84 16.62 20.17
C ALA A 252 6.19 15.64 19.05
N LEU A 253 5.16 15.10 18.38
CA LEU A 253 5.31 14.19 17.24
C LEU A 253 5.44 14.92 15.89
N GLY A 254 5.47 16.26 15.88
CA GLY A 254 5.58 17.05 14.65
C GLY A 254 4.39 16.91 13.70
N VAL A 255 3.22 16.53 14.22
CA VAL A 255 2.02 16.23 13.43
C VAL A 255 1.22 17.49 13.10
N LEU A 256 1.34 18.54 13.93
CA LEU A 256 0.65 19.81 13.72
C LEU A 256 1.23 20.54 12.50
N ARG A 257 0.36 21.06 11.62
CA ARG A 257 0.81 22.02 10.61
C ARG A 257 1.16 23.34 11.29
N ALA A 258 2.22 23.99 10.82
CA ALA A 258 2.56 25.33 11.28
C ALA A 258 1.39 26.28 11.01
N GLU A 259 1.05 27.13 11.99
CA GLU A 259 -0.06 28.10 11.90
C GLU A 259 0.05 29.02 10.68
N ALA A 260 1.25 29.20 10.12
CA ALA A 260 1.49 29.97 8.91
C ALA A 260 0.84 29.40 7.63
N GLU A 261 0.36 28.16 7.63
CA GLU A 261 -0.35 27.55 6.50
C GLU A 261 -1.88 27.51 6.64
N LEU A 262 -2.41 27.91 7.80
CA LEU A 262 -3.84 28.14 7.97
C LEU A 262 -4.20 29.54 7.47
N LYS A 263 -4.40 29.70 6.16
CA LYS A 263 -5.27 30.81 5.72
C LYS A 263 -6.68 30.51 6.24
N PRO A 264 -7.26 31.33 7.13
CA PRO A 264 -8.69 31.23 7.35
C PRO A 264 -9.38 31.50 6.00
N LEU A 265 -10.33 30.64 5.61
CA LEU A 265 -11.33 31.07 4.63
C LEU A 265 -12.14 32.18 5.31
N THR A 266 -11.70 33.44 5.20
CA THR A 266 -12.59 34.56 5.41
C THR A 266 -13.57 34.55 4.24
N THR A 267 -14.80 34.12 4.49
CA THR A 267 -15.93 34.45 3.63
C THR A 267 -16.25 35.92 3.83
N ASP A 268 -15.43 36.78 3.25
CA ASP A 268 -15.83 38.17 3.00
C ASP A 268 -16.73 38.13 1.76
N MET A 269 -18.03 37.96 2.00
CA MET A 269 -19.04 38.16 0.98
C MET A 269 -19.18 39.68 0.74
N ASP A 270 -18.74 40.15 -0.42
CA ASP A 270 -19.14 41.47 -0.92
C ASP A 270 -20.65 41.46 -1.16
N ARG A 271 -21.36 42.29 -0.38
CA ARG A 271 -22.82 42.26 -0.27
C ARG A 271 -23.55 42.94 -1.44
N GLU A 272 -22.84 43.36 -2.49
CA GLU A 272 -23.43 44.12 -3.59
C GLU A 272 -23.45 43.42 -4.97
N THR A 273 -22.74 42.29 -5.18
CA THR A 273 -22.72 41.62 -6.50
C THR A 273 -22.98 40.11 -6.50
N GLY A 274 -22.91 39.44 -5.36
CA GLY A 274 -23.29 38.02 -5.26
C GLY A 274 -22.40 37.03 -6.02
N GLU A 275 -21.17 37.40 -6.39
CA GLU A 275 -20.19 36.48 -6.98
C GLU A 275 -19.17 35.98 -5.93
N ILE A 276 -18.82 34.69 -6.02
CA ILE A 276 -17.75 34.07 -5.23
C ILE A 276 -16.41 34.44 -5.88
N LEU A 277 -15.52 35.12 -5.15
CA LEU A 277 -14.12 35.31 -5.58
C LEU A 277 -13.40 33.95 -5.58
N GLY A 278 -13.50 33.24 -6.70
CA GLY A 278 -12.79 32.00 -6.95
C GLY A 278 -11.28 32.23 -6.96
N ALA A 279 -10.59 31.41 -6.18
CA ALA A 279 -9.15 31.25 -6.26
C ALA A 279 -8.73 31.02 -7.72
N LYS A 280 -7.84 31.88 -8.23
CA LYS A 280 -7.10 31.59 -9.47
C LYS A 280 -6.31 30.28 -9.26
N PRO A 281 -6.50 29.23 -10.07
CA PRO A 281 -5.59 28.09 -10.07
C PRO A 281 -4.23 28.55 -10.61
N ALA A 282 -3.22 28.54 -9.74
CA ALA A 282 -1.82 28.69 -10.11
C ALA A 282 -1.32 27.39 -10.77
N ALA A 283 -1.69 27.16 -12.03
CA ALA A 283 -1.10 26.11 -12.87
C ALA A 283 -1.43 26.35 -14.36
N HIS A 284 -0.99 27.46 -14.95
CA HIS A 284 -0.78 27.62 -16.39
C HIS A 284 0.05 28.89 -16.65
N ALA A 285 1.32 28.88 -16.22
CA ALA A 285 2.26 29.98 -16.49
C ALA A 285 3.69 29.47 -16.69
N LEU A 286 3.85 28.37 -17.44
CA LEU A 286 5.17 27.85 -17.83
C LEU A 286 5.22 27.32 -19.28
N ALA A 287 4.28 27.77 -20.14
CA ALA A 287 4.21 27.37 -21.55
C ALA A 287 4.17 28.53 -22.56
N GLN A 288 4.49 29.77 -22.18
CA GLN A 288 4.43 30.94 -23.09
C GLN A 288 5.65 31.87 -23.05
N GLN A 289 6.82 31.38 -22.64
CA GLN A 289 8.09 32.14 -22.74
C GLN A 289 9.18 31.45 -23.58
N ALA A 290 8.81 30.51 -24.46
CA ALA A 290 9.74 29.88 -25.39
C ALA A 290 9.55 30.28 -26.88
N GLU A 291 8.59 31.15 -27.22
CA GLU A 291 8.33 31.58 -28.61
C GLU A 291 8.51 33.10 -28.84
N ALA A 292 9.49 33.71 -28.18
CA ALA A 292 9.85 35.10 -28.44
C ALA A 292 11.37 35.28 -28.60
N LYS A 293 11.98 34.53 -29.53
CA LYS A 293 13.32 34.87 -30.04
C LYS A 293 13.62 34.23 -31.40
N VAL A 294 12.88 34.62 -32.44
CA VAL A 294 13.30 34.39 -33.84
C VAL A 294 12.98 35.63 -34.70
N ILE A 295 14.05 36.37 -34.97
CA ILE A 295 14.36 37.12 -36.21
C ILE A 295 13.56 38.41 -36.51
N THR A 296 14.23 39.51 -36.21
CA THR A 296 14.11 40.83 -36.81
C THR A 296 14.65 40.83 -38.26
N GLN A 297 13.88 41.40 -39.21
CA GLN A 297 14.29 42.32 -40.32
C GLN A 297 13.54 42.13 -41.68
N PRO A 298 13.43 43.20 -42.52
CA PRO A 298 12.15 43.69 -43.02
C PRO A 298 11.85 43.44 -44.52
N ARG A 299 10.56 43.58 -44.87
CA ARG A 299 10.06 43.65 -46.26
C ARG A 299 10.31 45.03 -46.87
N GLY A 300 11.12 45.08 -47.93
CA GLY A 300 11.22 46.19 -48.87
C GLY A 300 10.58 45.81 -50.20
N THR A 301 9.70 46.68 -50.70
CA THR A 301 8.95 46.59 -51.96
C THR A 301 9.82 46.93 -53.17
N GLY A 302 9.63 46.29 -54.33
CA GLY A 302 10.23 46.77 -55.57
C GLY A 302 10.20 45.84 -56.79
N ARG A 303 9.16 45.99 -57.62
CA ARG A 303 9.13 45.95 -59.11
C ARG A 303 9.72 44.76 -59.90
N ASN A 304 8.84 44.12 -60.67
CA ASN A 304 9.16 43.53 -61.98
C ASN A 304 9.63 44.61 -62.97
N PRO A 305 10.51 44.28 -63.94
CA PRO A 305 10.00 44.00 -65.29
C PRO A 305 10.82 42.99 -66.14
N CYS A 306 10.15 42.43 -67.17
CA CYS A 306 10.71 41.88 -68.44
C CYS A 306 11.61 40.63 -68.36
N ALA A 307 11.76 39.74 -69.33
CA ALA A 307 11.09 39.34 -70.57
C ALA A 307 11.91 38.13 -71.12
N ARG A 308 11.32 37.35 -72.04
CA ARG A 308 11.95 36.41 -73.02
C ARG A 308 12.38 35.04 -72.47
N ASP A 309 11.90 33.91 -72.97
CA ASP A 309 11.78 33.32 -74.34
C ASP A 309 12.85 32.23 -74.54
N GLY A 310 12.42 31.08 -75.06
CA GLY A 310 13.25 30.01 -75.62
C GLY A 310 13.84 29.07 -74.56
N GLY A 311 13.81 27.75 -74.68
CA GLY A 311 13.68 26.86 -75.82
C GLY A 311 14.51 25.61 -75.50
N SER A 312 13.96 24.43 -75.82
CA SER A 312 14.62 23.12 -76.05
C SER A 312 16.08 22.90 -75.61
N VAL A 313 16.36 21.80 -74.91
CA VAL A 313 16.70 20.46 -75.49
C VAL A 313 16.27 19.39 -74.50
#